data_AF-A0A194WSN9-F1
#
_entry.id   AF-A0A194WSN9-F1
#
_cell.length_a   1.000
_cell.length_b   1.000
_cell.length_c   1.000
_cell.angle_alpha   90.00
_cell.angle_beta   90.00
_cell.angle_gamma   90.00
#
_symmetry.space_group_name_H-M   'P 1'
#
loop_
_entity.id
_entity.type
_entity.pdbx_description
1 polymer ?
#
loop_
_entity_poly.entity_id
_entity_poly.type
_entity_poly.pdbx_seq_one_letter_code
_entity_poly.pdbx_strand_id
1 'polypeptide(L)'
;MASNPAYIHPQIPDPTVITPPQDFHIFAPKNPHPDFSNDVIQHTLRLKAYDPLDLSQALCFAIESRLSNQQTILDHLDLAERQLLGTVMDRSYSNLRLTDGERSDSLLEMQAIKNLALEFFPTFNKMLFGGSLTEYLKDVQAYNFDALKASNPTHEAVTENAIGWYQEEERTIYIRTNPPMYDFAGTAATEVQKYLTIFVHELVHTFFWAWGCKCANRCSQDEVLGNIFGQSGHGPAWMQVMHTISQALEKDLGWKIDTGMAYSCEIEEKNSGFKFPESMLNSWNMRRINFSQEDWKLIPKIWYNVHPCVTENPPCRKIQLVH
;
A
#
# COMPACT_ATOMS: atom_id res chain seq x y z
N MET A 1 11.15 56.18 25.65
CA MET A 1 11.67 55.73 24.34
C MET A 1 12.46 54.46 24.59
N ALA A 2 11.82 53.30 24.40
CA ALA A 2 12.44 52.00 24.59
C ALA A 2 12.78 51.42 23.21
N SER A 3 14.03 51.04 23.01
CA SER A 3 14.57 50.47 21.78
C SER A 3 14.08 49.04 21.57
N ASN A 4 13.56 48.75 20.37
CA ASN A 4 13.22 47.39 19.92
C ASN A 4 14.47 46.49 19.88
N PRO A 5 14.39 45.23 20.34
CA PRO A 5 15.47 44.27 20.11
C PRO A 5 15.43 43.76 18.66
N ALA A 6 16.62 43.67 18.06
CA ALA A 6 16.82 43.20 16.69
C ALA A 6 16.38 41.74 16.52
N TYR A 7 15.58 41.49 15.48
CA TYR A 7 15.16 40.16 15.07
C TYR A 7 16.34 39.46 14.38
N ILE A 8 16.93 38.47 15.04
CA ILE A 8 17.97 37.61 14.45
C ILE A 8 17.25 36.50 13.68
N HIS A 9 17.40 36.48 12.35
CA HIS A 9 16.95 35.36 11.54
C HIS A 9 17.69 34.08 11.97
N PRO A 10 16.99 32.99 12.31
CA PRO A 10 17.65 31.71 12.50
C PRO A 10 18.27 31.28 11.18
N GLN A 11 19.57 30.97 11.20
CA GLN A 11 20.24 30.35 10.06
C GLN A 11 19.56 28.99 9.80
N ILE A 12 19.10 28.80 8.56
CA ILE A 12 18.60 27.52 8.08
C ILE A 12 19.80 26.56 8.04
N PRO A 13 19.76 25.41 8.74
CA PRO A 13 20.85 24.46 8.70
C PRO A 13 21.02 23.86 7.30
N ASP A 14 22.28 23.67 6.94
CA ASP A 14 22.77 23.05 5.70
C ASP A 14 22.14 21.65 5.49
N PRO A 15 21.49 21.35 4.35
CA PRO A 15 20.73 20.11 4.14
C PRO A 15 21.59 18.84 3.94
N THR A 16 22.89 18.89 4.21
CA THR A 16 23.75 17.72 4.04
C THR A 16 23.70 16.80 5.27
N VAL A 17 23.05 15.65 5.07
CA VAL A 17 23.06 14.44 5.91
C VAL A 17 22.32 14.58 7.24
N ILE A 18 21.01 14.35 7.19
CA ILE A 18 20.21 14.03 8.38
C ILE A 18 20.59 12.61 8.81
N THR A 19 21.50 12.49 9.77
CA THR A 19 21.62 11.26 10.55
C THR A 19 20.31 11.04 11.33
N PRO A 20 19.71 9.84 11.27
CA PRO A 20 18.49 9.55 12.03
C PRO A 20 18.70 9.78 13.54
N PRO A 21 17.63 10.08 14.29
CA PRO A 21 17.71 10.34 15.74
C PRO A 21 18.47 9.22 16.46
N GLN A 22 19.40 9.58 17.35
CA GLN A 22 20.29 8.64 18.05
C GLN A 22 19.56 7.60 18.93
N ASP A 23 18.28 7.79 19.21
CA ASP A 23 17.46 6.87 19.99
C ASP A 23 16.54 5.96 19.14
N PHE A 24 16.63 6.06 17.80
CA PHE A 24 15.97 5.10 16.92
C PHE A 24 16.87 3.86 16.78
N HIS A 25 16.76 2.95 17.74
CA HIS A 25 17.32 1.61 17.59
C HIS A 25 16.55 0.88 16.49
N ILE A 26 16.99 1.04 15.24
CA ILE A 26 16.73 0.05 14.20
C ILE A 26 17.37 -1.23 14.74
N PHE A 27 16.55 -2.12 15.31
CA PHE A 27 16.93 -3.51 15.53
C PHE A 27 16.99 -4.20 14.16
N ALA A 28 17.81 -3.67 13.26
CA ALA A 28 18.42 -4.51 12.25
C ALA A 28 19.26 -5.50 13.06
N PRO A 29 19.04 -6.81 12.97
CA PRO A 29 20.09 -7.73 13.40
C PRO A 29 21.37 -7.24 12.73
N LYS A 30 22.45 -7.06 13.51
CA LYS A 30 23.73 -6.48 13.06
C LYS A 30 24.33 -7.17 11.82
N ASN A 31 23.74 -8.28 11.40
CA ASN A 31 23.92 -8.90 10.10
C ASN A 31 22.51 -9.18 9.52
N PRO A 32 22.00 -8.42 8.54
CA PRO A 32 20.91 -8.93 7.70
C PRO A 32 21.34 -10.29 7.16
N HIS A 33 20.41 -11.26 7.06
CA HIS A 33 20.74 -12.59 6.57
C HIS A 33 21.43 -12.45 5.20
N PRO A 34 22.73 -12.78 5.06
CA PRO A 34 23.55 -12.34 3.94
C PRO A 34 23.06 -12.83 2.57
N ASP A 35 22.18 -13.84 2.55
CA ASP A 35 21.60 -14.43 1.34
C ASP A 35 20.12 -14.10 1.10
N PHE A 36 19.46 -13.23 1.88
CA PHE A 36 18.01 -13.04 1.70
C PHE A 36 17.62 -12.45 0.33
N SER A 37 18.36 -11.45 -0.16
CA SER A 37 18.14 -10.94 -1.51
C SER A 37 18.36 -12.02 -2.57
N ASN A 38 19.33 -12.91 -2.37
CA ASN A 38 19.53 -14.07 -3.23
C ASN A 38 18.36 -15.05 -3.11
N ASP A 39 17.83 -15.30 -1.92
CA ASP A 39 16.71 -16.22 -1.70
C ASP A 39 15.41 -15.73 -2.35
N VAL A 40 15.15 -14.41 -2.32
CA VAL A 40 14.04 -13.77 -3.05
C VAL A 40 14.24 -13.91 -4.55
N ILE A 41 15.45 -13.66 -5.05
CA ILE A 41 15.79 -13.74 -6.48
C ILE A 41 15.75 -15.19 -7.00
N GLN A 42 16.17 -16.16 -6.19
CA GLN A 42 16.30 -17.57 -6.56
C GLN A 42 15.03 -18.40 -6.25
N HIS A 43 13.96 -17.77 -5.75
CA HIS A 43 12.73 -18.46 -5.30
C HIS A 43 12.98 -19.52 -4.20
N THR A 44 14.05 -19.39 -3.41
CA THR A 44 14.48 -20.38 -2.39
C THR A 44 14.03 -20.06 -0.97
N LEU A 45 13.00 -19.22 -0.78
CA LEU A 45 12.46 -18.76 0.52
C LEU A 45 11.94 -19.86 1.47
N ARG A 46 12.22 -21.14 1.22
CA ARG A 46 11.72 -22.27 2.00
C ARG A 46 12.14 -22.16 3.48
N LEU A 47 11.12 -22.03 4.34
CA LEU A 47 11.11 -22.32 5.78
C LEU A 47 11.68 -21.26 6.75
N LYS A 48 12.00 -20.03 6.31
CA LYS A 48 12.52 -19.00 7.20
C LYS A 48 11.52 -17.87 7.38
N ALA A 49 11.22 -17.56 8.65
CA ALA A 49 10.45 -16.40 9.06
C ALA A 49 11.42 -15.22 9.23
N TYR A 50 11.16 -14.10 8.58
CA TYR A 50 12.05 -12.93 8.56
C TYR A 50 11.51 -11.78 9.41
N ASP A 51 12.39 -10.93 9.91
CA ASP A 51 11.96 -9.64 10.45
C ASP A 51 11.26 -8.84 9.34
N PRO A 52 10.09 -8.21 9.59
CA PRO A 52 9.34 -7.57 8.52
C PRO A 52 10.05 -6.33 7.96
N LEU A 53 10.93 -5.68 8.72
CA LEU A 53 11.73 -4.58 8.20
C LEU A 53 12.82 -5.10 7.25
N ASP A 54 13.51 -6.18 7.62
CA ASP A 54 14.48 -6.85 6.73
C ASP A 54 13.80 -7.34 5.44
N LEU A 55 12.60 -7.93 5.58
CA LEU A 55 11.77 -8.40 4.49
C LEU A 55 11.35 -7.25 3.54
N SER A 56 10.91 -6.13 4.12
CA SER A 56 10.58 -4.90 3.40
C SER A 56 11.79 -4.34 2.65
N GLN A 57 12.91 -4.16 3.34
CA GLN A 57 14.14 -3.61 2.76
C GLN A 57 14.63 -4.42 1.59
N ALA A 58 14.60 -5.74 1.69
CA ALA A 58 15.08 -6.59 0.62
C ALA A 58 14.11 -6.75 -0.54
N LEU A 59 12.79 -6.69 -0.31
CA LEU A 59 11.82 -6.54 -1.40
C LEU A 59 12.04 -5.22 -2.14
N CYS A 60 12.21 -4.12 -1.40
CA CYS A 60 12.51 -2.81 -1.97
C CYS A 60 13.82 -2.85 -2.77
N PHE A 61 14.90 -3.39 -2.19
CA PHE A 61 16.17 -3.55 -2.87
C PHE A 61 16.05 -4.44 -4.12
N ALA A 62 15.27 -5.53 -4.08
CA ALA A 62 15.05 -6.35 -5.26
C ALA A 62 14.35 -5.59 -6.39
N ILE A 63 13.42 -4.68 -6.06
CA ILE A 63 12.76 -3.82 -7.04
C ILE A 63 13.71 -2.71 -7.52
N GLU A 64 14.36 -1.98 -6.61
CA GLU A 64 15.24 -0.83 -6.91
C GLU A 64 16.56 -1.21 -7.59
N SER A 65 17.18 -2.32 -7.19
CA SER A 65 18.43 -2.78 -7.82
C SER A 65 18.24 -3.03 -9.31
N ARG A 66 17.04 -3.47 -9.72
CA ARG A 66 16.66 -3.55 -11.14
C ARG A 66 16.64 -2.15 -11.76
N LEU A 67 15.94 -1.21 -11.13
CA LEU A 67 15.83 0.17 -11.58
C LEU A 67 17.20 0.88 -11.76
N SER A 68 18.19 0.52 -10.94
CA SER A 68 19.53 1.11 -10.97
C SER A 68 20.44 0.54 -12.08
N ASN A 69 20.25 -0.73 -12.47
CA ASN A 69 21.06 -1.42 -13.47
C ASN A 69 20.54 -1.26 -14.91
N GLN A 70 19.73 -0.22 -15.17
CA GLN A 70 18.96 -0.04 -16.42
C GLN A 70 18.01 -1.20 -16.72
N GLN A 71 17.76 -2.08 -15.75
CA GLN A 71 16.74 -3.11 -15.85
C GLN A 71 15.40 -2.53 -15.40
N THR A 72 14.33 -3.03 -15.97
CA THR A 72 12.96 -2.69 -15.59
C THR A 72 12.32 -3.85 -14.84
N ILE A 73 11.26 -3.58 -14.07
CA ILE A 73 10.45 -4.66 -13.49
C ILE A 73 9.87 -5.60 -14.57
N LEU A 74 9.81 -5.13 -15.83
CA LEU A 74 9.34 -5.90 -16.98
C LEU A 74 10.38 -6.90 -17.51
N ASP A 75 11.65 -6.80 -17.15
CA ASP A 75 12.71 -7.62 -17.74
C ASP A 75 12.58 -9.11 -17.41
N HIS A 76 11.89 -9.43 -16.31
CA HIS A 76 11.58 -10.80 -15.91
C HIS A 76 10.31 -11.34 -16.57
N LEU A 77 9.55 -10.49 -17.25
CA LEU A 77 8.33 -10.90 -17.93
C LEU A 77 8.65 -11.40 -19.33
N ASP A 78 8.01 -12.50 -19.71
CA ASP A 78 8.00 -12.97 -21.09
C ASP A 78 7.10 -12.09 -21.98
N LEU A 79 7.10 -12.37 -23.29
CA LEU A 79 6.35 -11.55 -24.24
C LEU A 79 4.84 -11.58 -23.97
N ALA A 80 4.27 -12.72 -23.55
CA ALA A 80 2.84 -12.85 -23.30
C ALA A 80 2.43 -12.05 -22.05
N GLU A 81 3.23 -12.14 -20.98
CA GLU A 81 3.04 -11.37 -19.75
C GLU A 81 3.12 -9.86 -20.00
N ARG A 82 4.10 -9.40 -20.82
CA ARG A 82 4.21 -7.99 -21.22
C ARG A 82 3.04 -7.53 -22.08
N GLN A 83 2.59 -8.35 -23.01
CA GLN A 83 1.42 -8.05 -23.85
C GLN A 83 0.15 -7.92 -22.99
N LEU A 84 -0.04 -8.82 -22.02
CA LEU A 84 -1.14 -8.76 -21.08
C LEU A 84 -1.14 -7.45 -20.28
N LEU A 85 -0.01 -7.04 -19.72
CA LEU A 85 0.11 -5.71 -19.07
C LEU A 85 -0.18 -4.57 -20.04
N GLY A 86 0.31 -4.66 -21.28
CA GLY A 86 0.03 -3.69 -22.33
C GLY A 86 -1.47 -3.46 -22.54
N THR A 87 -2.29 -4.51 -22.46
CA THR A 87 -3.76 -4.36 -22.62
C THR A 87 -4.41 -3.49 -21.53
N VAL A 88 -3.84 -3.49 -20.31
CA VAL A 88 -4.31 -2.63 -19.22
C VAL A 88 -3.91 -1.19 -19.48
N MET A 89 -2.66 -0.97 -19.91
CA MET A 89 -2.10 0.36 -20.15
C MET A 89 -2.73 1.05 -21.36
N ASP A 90 -2.99 0.31 -22.43
CA ASP A 90 -3.62 0.80 -23.65
C ASP A 90 -5.14 0.96 -23.52
N ARG A 91 -5.70 0.66 -22.33
CA ARG A 91 -7.15 0.68 -22.05
C ARG A 91 -7.96 -0.22 -23.01
N SER A 92 -7.31 -1.22 -23.58
CA SER A 92 -7.90 -2.16 -24.53
C SER A 92 -8.42 -3.43 -23.84
N TYR A 93 -8.12 -3.61 -22.56
CA TYR A 93 -8.66 -4.72 -21.76
C TYR A 93 -10.19 -4.58 -21.59
N SER A 94 -10.94 -5.40 -22.34
CA SER A 94 -12.41 -5.34 -22.40
C SER A 94 -13.14 -6.42 -21.61
N ASN A 95 -12.40 -7.31 -20.93
CA ASN A 95 -12.99 -8.46 -20.25
C ASN A 95 -13.66 -8.07 -18.91
N LEU A 96 -13.24 -6.95 -18.32
CA LEU A 96 -13.96 -6.35 -17.21
C LEU A 96 -15.13 -5.52 -17.77
N ARG A 97 -16.32 -6.13 -17.80
CA ARG A 97 -17.57 -5.44 -18.13
C ARG A 97 -18.36 -5.22 -16.85
N LEU A 98 -18.13 -4.08 -16.21
CA LEU A 98 -19.02 -3.59 -15.16
C LEU A 98 -20.25 -3.02 -15.87
N THR A 99 -21.45 -3.50 -15.56
CA THR A 99 -22.66 -2.92 -16.16
C THR A 99 -23.01 -1.64 -15.40
N ASP A 100 -23.03 -0.52 -16.12
CA ASP A 100 -23.44 0.77 -15.58
C ASP A 100 -24.90 0.69 -15.10
N GLY A 101 -25.10 0.78 -13.79
CA GLY A 101 -26.35 1.22 -13.18
C GLY A 101 -27.59 0.36 -13.49
N GLU A 102 -27.78 -0.70 -12.69
CA GLU A 102 -29.06 -1.18 -12.15
C GLU A 102 -28.83 -2.61 -11.66
N ARG A 103 -28.43 -2.76 -10.39
CA ARG A 103 -28.26 -4.06 -9.71
C ARG A 103 -27.74 -5.14 -10.66
N SER A 104 -26.57 -4.90 -11.27
CA SER A 104 -25.87 -5.94 -12.01
C SER A 104 -25.88 -7.19 -11.14
N ASP A 105 -26.22 -8.36 -11.70
CA ASP A 105 -26.14 -9.61 -10.95
C ASP A 105 -24.79 -9.64 -10.24
N SER A 106 -24.80 -9.39 -8.93
CA SER A 106 -23.58 -9.10 -8.15
C SER A 106 -22.56 -10.22 -8.32
N LEU A 107 -23.05 -11.43 -8.62
CA LEU A 107 -22.26 -12.60 -8.92
C LEU A 107 -21.41 -12.46 -10.20
N LEU A 108 -21.94 -11.91 -11.29
CA LEU A 108 -21.18 -11.73 -12.54
C LEU A 108 -20.07 -10.69 -12.37
N GLU A 109 -20.37 -9.58 -11.68
CA GLU A 109 -19.39 -8.55 -11.35
C GLU A 109 -18.28 -9.13 -10.45
N MET A 110 -18.66 -9.81 -9.36
CA MET A 110 -17.70 -10.45 -8.46
C MET A 110 -16.84 -11.49 -9.20
N GLN A 111 -17.43 -12.30 -10.08
CA GLN A 111 -16.70 -13.27 -10.88
C GLN A 111 -15.73 -12.59 -11.86
N ALA A 112 -16.11 -11.47 -12.47
CA ALA A 112 -15.24 -10.72 -13.38
C ALA A 112 -14.03 -10.14 -12.65
N ILE A 113 -14.23 -9.56 -11.47
CA ILE A 113 -13.15 -9.03 -10.62
C ILE A 113 -12.22 -10.16 -10.15
N LYS A 114 -12.77 -11.28 -9.71
CA LYS A 114 -12.00 -12.48 -9.37
C LYS A 114 -11.14 -12.95 -10.54
N ASN A 115 -11.75 -13.10 -11.72
CA ASN A 115 -11.05 -13.57 -12.91
C ASN A 115 -9.93 -12.60 -13.33
N LEU A 116 -10.18 -11.28 -13.25
CA LEU A 116 -9.18 -10.26 -13.50
C LEU A 116 -7.97 -10.42 -12.57
N ALA A 117 -8.20 -10.52 -11.26
CA ALA A 117 -7.10 -10.69 -10.31
C ALA A 117 -6.31 -11.99 -10.53
N LEU A 118 -7.00 -13.11 -10.79
CA LEU A 118 -6.36 -14.40 -11.07
C LEU A 118 -5.58 -14.40 -12.39
N GLU A 119 -6.07 -13.70 -13.43
CA GLU A 119 -5.37 -13.58 -14.71
C GLU A 119 -4.05 -12.80 -14.57
N PHE A 120 -4.05 -11.74 -13.76
CA PHE A 120 -2.86 -10.90 -13.56
C PHE A 120 -1.95 -11.37 -12.43
N PHE A 121 -2.40 -12.30 -11.58
CA PHE A 121 -1.61 -12.80 -10.44
C PHE A 121 -0.22 -13.31 -10.83
N PRO A 122 -0.05 -14.21 -11.83
CA PRO A 122 1.28 -14.71 -12.19
C PRO A 122 2.23 -13.57 -12.57
N THR A 123 1.74 -12.60 -13.35
CA THR A 123 2.51 -11.45 -13.81
C THR A 123 2.92 -10.55 -12.65
N PHE A 124 2.00 -10.13 -11.78
CA PHE A 124 2.35 -9.29 -10.63
C PHE A 124 3.23 -10.02 -9.62
N ASN A 125 2.95 -11.29 -9.34
CA ASN A 125 3.75 -12.11 -8.45
C ASN A 125 5.20 -12.22 -8.96
N LYS A 126 5.40 -12.51 -10.25
CA LYS A 126 6.72 -12.59 -10.86
C LYS A 126 7.43 -11.23 -10.89
N MET A 127 6.73 -10.20 -11.35
CA MET A 127 7.26 -8.84 -11.52
C MET A 127 7.68 -8.22 -10.19
N LEU A 128 6.80 -8.25 -9.19
CA LEU A 128 6.97 -7.51 -7.94
C LEU A 128 7.57 -8.39 -6.84
N PHE A 129 7.17 -9.65 -6.74
CA PHE A 129 7.50 -10.54 -5.62
C PHE A 129 8.41 -11.70 -6.00
N GLY A 130 8.96 -11.68 -7.22
CA GLY A 130 9.79 -12.75 -7.76
C GLY A 130 9.11 -14.10 -7.61
N GLY A 131 7.84 -14.24 -7.99
CA GLY A 131 7.13 -15.53 -8.03
C GLY A 131 6.86 -16.20 -6.68
N SER A 132 7.29 -15.60 -5.56
CA SER A 132 7.28 -16.23 -4.24
C SER A 132 5.89 -16.58 -3.71
N LEU A 133 4.83 -15.93 -4.18
CA LEU A 133 3.46 -16.17 -3.68
C LEU A 133 2.74 -17.34 -4.36
N THR A 134 3.36 -18.00 -5.34
CA THR A 134 2.68 -18.99 -6.22
C THR A 134 2.05 -20.15 -5.46
N GLU A 135 2.75 -20.67 -4.45
CA GLU A 135 2.26 -21.79 -3.64
C GLU A 135 1.51 -21.33 -2.38
N TYR A 136 1.64 -20.05 -2.04
CA TYR A 136 1.09 -19.47 -0.81
C TYR A 136 -0.35 -19.01 -1.01
N LEU A 137 -0.59 -18.08 -1.93
CA LEU A 137 -1.94 -17.58 -2.23
C LEU A 137 -2.80 -18.72 -2.78
N LYS A 138 -3.99 -18.92 -2.20
CA LYS A 138 -4.88 -20.02 -2.59
C LYS A 138 -6.01 -19.57 -3.49
N ASP A 139 -6.57 -18.40 -3.23
CA ASP A 139 -7.69 -17.91 -4.02
C ASP A 139 -7.77 -16.38 -3.98
N VAL A 140 -8.60 -15.85 -4.88
CA VAL A 140 -9.09 -14.48 -4.85
C VAL A 140 -10.61 -14.52 -4.92
N GLN A 141 -11.25 -13.68 -4.14
CA GLN A 141 -12.69 -13.52 -4.09
C GLN A 141 -13.04 -12.05 -4.25
N ALA A 142 -14.24 -11.78 -4.75
CA ALA A 142 -14.80 -10.46 -4.72
C ALA A 142 -16.06 -10.46 -3.86
N TYR A 143 -16.37 -9.34 -3.21
CA TYR A 143 -17.50 -9.23 -2.31
C TYR A 143 -18.26 -7.92 -2.52
N ASN A 144 -19.59 -8.00 -2.37
CA ASN A 144 -20.44 -6.82 -2.36
C ASN A 144 -20.51 -6.24 -0.94
N PHE A 145 -20.04 -5.01 -0.77
CA PHE A 145 -19.97 -4.36 0.55
C PHE A 145 -21.34 -4.18 1.22
N ASP A 146 -22.36 -3.77 0.47
CA ASP A 146 -23.70 -3.54 1.03
C ASP A 146 -24.35 -4.86 1.48
N ALA A 147 -24.16 -5.93 0.72
CA ALA A 147 -24.61 -7.26 1.08
C ALA A 147 -23.87 -7.79 2.33
N LEU A 148 -22.55 -7.57 2.42
CA LEU A 148 -21.77 -7.94 3.61
C LEU A 148 -22.22 -7.13 4.83
N LYS A 149 -22.41 -5.81 4.67
CA LYS A 149 -22.91 -4.93 5.74
C LYS A 149 -24.30 -5.30 6.21
N ALA A 150 -25.20 -5.69 5.30
CA ALA A 150 -26.56 -6.11 5.65
C ALA A 150 -26.57 -7.45 6.40
N SER A 151 -25.68 -8.38 6.07
CA SER A 151 -25.62 -9.71 6.68
C SER A 151 -24.75 -9.78 7.94
N ASN A 152 -23.66 -9.02 7.99
CA ASN A 152 -22.72 -8.96 9.10
C ASN A 152 -22.18 -7.53 9.29
N PRO A 153 -22.94 -6.62 9.93
CA PRO A 153 -22.55 -5.21 10.09
C PRO A 153 -21.31 -5.00 10.98
N THR A 154 -20.93 -6.00 11.77
CA THR A 154 -19.76 -5.99 12.65
C THR A 154 -18.53 -6.64 12.02
N HIS A 155 -18.61 -7.07 10.76
CA HIS A 155 -17.47 -7.60 10.03
C HIS A 155 -16.38 -6.53 9.91
N GLU A 156 -15.12 -6.91 10.07
CA GLU A 156 -13.96 -5.99 10.04
C GLU A 156 -13.93 -5.15 8.76
N ALA A 157 -14.04 -5.80 7.60
CA ALA A 157 -14.15 -5.12 6.31
C ALA A 157 -15.26 -4.05 6.25
N VAL A 158 -16.36 -4.23 6.99
CA VAL A 158 -17.45 -3.25 7.07
C VAL A 158 -17.10 -2.12 8.02
N THR A 159 -16.59 -2.44 9.21
CA THR A 159 -16.24 -1.44 10.23
C THR A 159 -15.10 -0.53 9.80
N GLU A 160 -14.18 -1.05 8.98
CA GLU A 160 -13.03 -0.32 8.47
C GLU A 160 -13.28 0.29 7.08
N ASN A 161 -14.45 0.04 6.50
CA ASN A 161 -14.80 0.45 5.15
C ASN A 161 -13.74 0.00 4.12
N ALA A 162 -13.28 -1.25 4.25
CA ALA A 162 -12.19 -1.80 3.47
C ALA A 162 -12.52 -1.85 1.96
N ILE A 163 -11.50 -1.61 1.13
CA ILE A 163 -11.55 -1.77 -0.34
C ILE A 163 -11.09 -3.17 -0.78
N GLY A 164 -10.37 -3.86 0.09
CA GLY A 164 -9.97 -5.24 0.00
C GLY A 164 -9.43 -5.68 1.36
N TRP A 165 -9.20 -6.99 1.52
CA TRP A 165 -8.40 -7.51 2.64
C TRP A 165 -7.80 -8.86 2.27
N TYR A 166 -6.73 -9.23 2.97
CA TYR A 166 -6.16 -10.57 2.95
C TYR A 166 -6.59 -11.35 4.19
N GLN A 167 -7.05 -12.60 4.00
CA GLN A 167 -7.38 -13.53 5.09
C GLN A 167 -6.37 -14.67 5.15
N GLU A 168 -5.66 -14.77 6.27
CA GLU A 168 -4.55 -15.70 6.45
C GLU A 168 -4.98 -17.17 6.50
N GLU A 169 -6.05 -17.52 7.21
CA GLU A 169 -6.45 -18.93 7.40
C GLU A 169 -6.80 -19.61 6.08
N GLU A 170 -7.46 -18.87 5.18
CA GLU A 170 -7.86 -19.33 3.86
C GLU A 170 -6.79 -19.06 2.81
N ARG A 171 -5.85 -18.16 3.11
CA ARG A 171 -4.87 -17.58 2.19
C ARG A 171 -5.57 -17.02 0.95
N THR A 172 -6.59 -16.21 1.20
CA THR A 172 -7.50 -15.66 0.20
C THR A 172 -7.48 -14.15 0.26
N ILE A 173 -7.38 -13.51 -0.91
CA ILE A 173 -7.60 -12.07 -1.05
C ILE A 173 -9.07 -11.82 -1.36
N TYR A 174 -9.69 -10.85 -0.69
CA TYR A 174 -11.05 -10.38 -0.96
C TYR A 174 -11.00 -8.96 -1.51
N ILE A 175 -11.69 -8.71 -2.62
CA ILE A 175 -11.74 -7.40 -3.29
C ILE A 175 -13.17 -6.88 -3.30
N ARG A 176 -13.36 -5.64 -2.84
CA ARG A 176 -14.68 -5.00 -2.79
C ARG A 176 -15.18 -4.69 -4.19
N THR A 177 -16.44 -5.00 -4.50
CA THR A 177 -17.08 -4.44 -5.69
C THR A 177 -17.44 -2.97 -5.47
N ASN A 178 -17.23 -2.15 -6.50
CA ASN A 178 -17.42 -0.69 -6.47
C ASN A 178 -16.68 -0.04 -5.28
N PRO A 179 -15.35 -0.19 -5.19
CA PRO A 179 -14.58 0.38 -4.12
C PRO A 179 -14.66 1.92 -4.18
N PRO A 180 -14.76 2.62 -3.03
CA PRO A 180 -14.66 4.08 -2.98
C PRO A 180 -13.22 4.51 -3.28
N MET A 181 -12.84 4.46 -4.56
CA MET A 181 -11.52 4.89 -5.02
C MET A 181 -11.45 6.42 -5.06
N TYR A 182 -10.37 6.98 -4.56
CA TYR A 182 -10.09 8.40 -4.67
C TYR A 182 -9.65 8.70 -6.09
N ASP A 183 -10.56 9.22 -6.92
CA ASP A 183 -10.16 9.84 -8.18
C ASP A 183 -9.42 11.14 -7.84
N PHE A 184 -8.11 11.05 -7.61
CA PHE A 184 -7.28 12.24 -7.54
C PHE A 184 -7.41 12.98 -8.87
N ALA A 185 -7.79 14.26 -8.81
CA ALA A 185 -7.96 15.10 -9.97
C ALA A 185 -6.65 15.13 -10.79
N GLY A 186 -6.57 14.30 -11.83
CA GLY A 186 -5.38 14.11 -12.67
C GLY A 186 -4.97 12.66 -12.94
N THR A 187 -5.40 11.69 -12.12
CA THR A 187 -5.13 10.26 -12.35
C THR A 187 -6.27 9.65 -13.18
N ALA A 188 -6.10 9.60 -14.51
CA ALA A 188 -7.07 8.97 -15.41
C ALA A 188 -6.97 7.42 -15.39
N ALA A 189 -6.95 6.83 -14.19
CA ALA A 189 -6.88 5.39 -14.02
C ALA A 189 -8.19 4.74 -14.48
N THR A 190 -8.11 3.69 -15.29
CA THR A 190 -9.28 2.90 -15.68
C THR A 190 -9.80 2.06 -14.52
N GLU A 191 -11.05 1.60 -14.57
CA GLU A 191 -11.59 0.69 -13.55
C GLU A 191 -10.76 -0.59 -13.40
N VAL A 192 -10.23 -1.13 -14.50
CA VAL A 192 -9.31 -2.27 -14.48
C VAL A 192 -8.07 -1.94 -13.66
N GLN A 193 -7.45 -0.78 -13.93
CA GLN A 193 -6.29 -0.33 -13.18
C GLN A 193 -6.63 -0.18 -11.70
N LYS A 194 -7.80 0.36 -11.37
CA LYS A 194 -8.25 0.51 -9.98
C LYS A 194 -8.33 -0.82 -9.23
N TYR A 195 -8.96 -1.83 -9.80
CA TYR A 195 -9.04 -3.17 -9.19
C TYR A 195 -7.69 -3.86 -9.07
N LEU A 196 -6.83 -3.73 -10.09
CA LEU A 196 -5.49 -4.28 -10.03
C LEU A 196 -4.61 -3.57 -8.99
N THR A 197 -4.81 -2.27 -8.75
CA THR A 197 -4.16 -1.55 -7.65
C THR A 197 -4.54 -2.13 -6.29
N ILE A 198 -5.83 -2.36 -6.06
CA ILE A 198 -6.32 -3.01 -4.83
C ILE A 198 -5.70 -4.40 -4.71
N PHE A 199 -5.67 -5.15 -5.80
CA PHE A 199 -5.08 -6.48 -5.78
C PHE A 199 -3.58 -6.45 -5.43
N VAL A 200 -2.80 -5.53 -5.99
CA VAL A 200 -1.38 -5.36 -5.65
C VAL A 200 -1.21 -4.96 -4.18
N HIS A 201 -2.06 -4.08 -3.66
CA HIS A 201 -2.10 -3.71 -2.24
C HIS A 201 -2.26 -4.96 -1.35
N GLU A 202 -3.23 -5.82 -1.66
CA GLU A 202 -3.46 -7.06 -0.90
C GLU A 202 -2.36 -8.13 -1.11
N LEU A 203 -1.68 -8.14 -2.25
CA LEU A 203 -0.52 -9.00 -2.47
C LEU A 203 0.64 -8.63 -1.55
N VAL A 204 0.82 -7.35 -1.22
CA VAL A 204 1.84 -6.93 -0.24
C VAL A 204 1.51 -7.47 1.15
N HIS A 205 0.25 -7.36 1.59
CA HIS A 205 -0.20 -8.00 2.84
C HIS A 205 0.06 -9.51 2.81
N THR A 206 -0.32 -10.17 1.72
CA THR A 206 -0.09 -11.62 1.52
C THR A 206 1.40 -11.97 1.63
N PHE A 207 2.29 -11.16 1.05
CA PHE A 207 3.73 -11.37 1.10
C PHE A 207 4.30 -11.27 2.51
N PHE A 208 3.90 -10.25 3.26
CA PHE A 208 4.34 -10.13 4.64
C PHE A 208 3.78 -11.25 5.53
N TRP A 209 2.54 -11.69 5.30
CA TRP A 209 1.97 -12.85 6.00
C TRP A 209 2.67 -14.16 5.65
N ALA A 210 3.11 -14.33 4.41
CA ALA A 210 3.81 -15.55 3.96
C ALA A 210 5.20 -15.70 4.59
N TRP A 211 5.94 -14.60 4.70
CA TRP A 211 7.38 -14.64 4.97
C TRP A 211 7.80 -13.92 6.26
N GLY A 212 6.92 -13.10 6.82
CA GLY A 212 7.15 -12.40 8.08
C GLY A 212 7.16 -13.37 9.27
N CYS A 213 8.01 -13.08 10.25
CA CYS A 213 8.10 -13.85 11.48
C CYS A 213 6.84 -13.66 12.34
N LYS A 214 6.12 -14.76 12.57
CA LYS A 214 4.89 -14.79 13.40
C LYS A 214 5.16 -15.13 14.88
N CYS A 215 6.42 -15.16 15.30
CA CYS A 215 6.83 -15.60 16.65
C CYS A 215 6.61 -14.54 17.75
N ALA A 216 5.50 -13.80 17.66
CA ALA A 216 5.03 -12.75 18.57
C ALA A 216 5.16 -13.11 20.06
N ASN A 217 4.94 -14.39 20.40
CA ASN A 217 4.95 -14.85 21.80
C ASN A 217 6.34 -15.19 22.37
N ARG A 218 7.41 -15.25 21.55
CA ARG A 218 8.78 -15.60 22.01
C ARG A 218 9.81 -14.51 21.73
N CYS A 219 9.60 -13.74 20.67
CA CYS A 219 10.25 -12.45 20.49
C CYS A 219 9.42 -11.49 21.33
N SER A 220 9.92 -10.98 22.45
CA SER A 220 9.24 -10.05 23.37
C SER A 220 8.89 -8.69 22.71
N GLN A 221 8.06 -8.72 21.65
CA GLN A 221 8.01 -7.75 20.57
C GLN A 221 6.60 -7.57 19.99
N ASP A 222 5.53 -7.84 20.73
CA ASP A 222 4.17 -7.52 20.27
C ASP A 222 4.02 -6.03 19.92
N GLU A 223 4.65 -5.13 20.70
CA GLU A 223 4.74 -3.70 20.36
C GLU A 223 5.59 -3.45 19.10
N VAL A 224 6.67 -4.20 18.88
CA VAL A 224 7.58 -3.98 17.74
C VAL A 224 6.96 -4.51 16.45
N LEU A 225 6.33 -5.69 16.47
CA LEU A 225 5.57 -6.21 15.34
C LEU A 225 4.35 -5.33 15.05
N GLY A 226 3.61 -4.89 16.08
CA GLY A 226 2.53 -3.92 15.93
C GLY A 226 3.01 -2.57 15.38
N ASN A 227 4.23 -2.13 15.71
CA ASN A 227 4.81 -0.90 15.15
C ASN A 227 5.37 -1.07 13.74
N ILE A 228 5.86 -2.26 13.36
CA ILE A 228 6.48 -2.51 12.06
C ILE A 228 5.41 -2.89 11.01
N PHE A 229 4.52 -3.82 11.33
CA PHE A 229 3.36 -4.16 10.51
C PHE A 229 2.27 -3.11 10.60
N GLY A 230 2.22 -2.34 11.69
CA GLY A 230 1.11 -1.43 11.97
C GLY A 230 -0.08 -2.15 12.60
N GLN A 231 -0.88 -1.43 13.37
CA GLN A 231 -2.13 -1.95 13.91
C GLN A 231 -3.22 -2.09 12.85
N SER A 232 -3.10 -1.38 11.73
CA SER A 232 -3.97 -1.50 10.57
C SER A 232 -3.38 -2.38 9.45
N GLY A 233 -2.20 -2.98 9.68
CA GLY A 233 -1.44 -3.67 8.64
C GLY A 233 -0.62 -2.75 7.72
N HIS A 234 -0.67 -1.43 7.94
CA HIS A 234 0.00 -0.42 7.11
C HIS A 234 1.16 0.30 7.81
N GLY A 235 1.92 -0.43 8.62
CA GLY A 235 3.09 0.09 9.31
C GLY A 235 4.24 0.49 8.36
N PRO A 236 5.36 1.01 8.91
CA PRO A 236 6.49 1.51 8.13
C PRO A 236 7.04 0.51 7.12
N ALA A 237 7.09 -0.79 7.45
CA ALA A 237 7.58 -1.82 6.53
C ALA A 237 6.69 -1.93 5.28
N TRP A 238 5.37 -1.93 5.48
CA TRP A 238 4.39 -1.98 4.40
C TRP A 238 4.42 -0.71 3.55
N MET A 239 4.44 0.47 4.20
CA MET A 239 4.47 1.76 3.51
C MET A 239 5.70 1.92 2.61
N GLN A 240 6.86 1.48 3.08
CA GLN A 240 8.09 1.51 2.29
C GLN A 240 8.01 0.60 1.05
N VAL A 241 7.43 -0.60 1.18
CA VAL A 241 7.23 -1.50 0.03
C VAL A 241 6.27 -0.89 -0.96
N MET A 242 5.13 -0.38 -0.51
CA MET A 242 4.12 0.19 -1.40
C MET A 242 4.62 1.44 -2.11
N HIS A 243 5.39 2.29 -1.43
CA HIS A 243 6.06 3.42 -2.07
C HIS A 243 6.95 2.96 -3.22
N THR A 244 7.78 1.96 -2.97
CA THR A 244 8.73 1.42 -3.95
C THR A 244 8.00 0.79 -5.14
N ILE A 245 6.92 0.05 -4.88
CA ILE A 245 6.05 -0.52 -5.93
C ILE A 245 5.40 0.60 -6.75
N SER A 246 4.82 1.63 -6.11
CA SER A 246 4.22 2.77 -6.81
C SER A 246 5.21 3.45 -7.75
N GLN A 247 6.44 3.71 -7.28
CA GLN A 247 7.49 4.32 -8.09
C GLN A 247 7.88 3.44 -9.28
N ALA A 248 7.99 2.12 -9.06
CA ALA A 248 8.34 1.18 -10.13
C ALA A 248 7.22 1.08 -11.18
N LEU A 249 5.96 1.01 -10.76
CA LEU A 249 4.81 1.00 -11.66
C LEU A 249 4.69 2.31 -12.46
N GLU A 250 4.90 3.46 -11.83
CA GLU A 250 4.90 4.75 -12.53
C GLU A 250 6.06 4.84 -13.54
N LYS A 251 7.28 4.49 -13.11
CA LYS A 251 8.48 4.62 -13.94
C LYS A 251 8.45 3.67 -15.15
N ASP A 252 8.14 2.40 -14.92
CA ASP A 252 8.32 1.35 -15.92
C ASP A 252 7.06 1.09 -16.76
N LEU A 253 5.87 1.39 -16.22
CA LEU A 253 4.59 1.22 -16.92
C LEU A 253 3.90 2.55 -17.23
N GLY A 254 4.36 3.69 -16.72
CA GLY A 254 3.60 4.95 -16.79
C GLY A 254 2.33 4.91 -15.94
N TRP A 255 2.21 3.93 -15.03
CA TRP A 255 1.01 3.66 -14.29
C TRP A 255 0.93 4.54 -13.04
N LYS A 256 0.36 5.74 -13.21
CA LYS A 256 0.12 6.71 -12.12
C LYS A 256 -1.18 6.38 -11.41
N ILE A 257 -1.10 5.60 -10.33
CA ILE A 257 -2.23 5.21 -9.48
C ILE A 257 -2.00 5.61 -8.04
N ASP A 258 -3.10 5.97 -7.38
CA ASP A 258 -3.15 6.02 -5.92
C ASP A 258 -3.25 4.59 -5.38
N THR A 259 -2.21 4.16 -4.65
CA THR A 259 -2.15 2.87 -3.98
C THR A 259 -2.79 2.87 -2.59
N GLY A 260 -3.46 3.97 -2.22
CA GLY A 260 -4.11 4.16 -0.93
C GLY A 260 -3.14 4.56 0.18
N MET A 261 -1.86 4.79 -0.12
CA MET A 261 -0.81 5.05 0.87
C MET A 261 -1.16 6.17 1.83
N ALA A 262 -1.64 7.31 1.34
CA ALA A 262 -1.97 8.45 2.21
C ALA A 262 -3.09 8.11 3.21
N TYR A 263 -4.12 7.40 2.74
CA TYR A 263 -5.22 6.92 3.57
C TYR A 263 -4.76 5.85 4.57
N SER A 264 -3.96 4.89 4.14
CA SER A 264 -3.33 3.87 4.98
C SER A 264 -2.47 4.48 6.08
N CYS A 265 -1.68 5.51 5.75
CA CYS A 265 -0.92 6.29 6.71
C CYS A 265 -1.84 6.91 7.78
N GLU A 266 -2.92 7.59 7.37
CA GLU A 266 -3.87 8.25 8.28
C GLU A 266 -4.54 7.24 9.22
N ILE A 267 -5.00 6.10 8.70
CA ILE A 267 -5.59 5.03 9.52
C ILE A 267 -4.56 4.48 10.49
N GLU A 268 -3.35 4.19 10.03
CA GLU A 268 -2.32 3.62 10.89
C GLU A 268 -1.99 4.57 12.05
N GLU A 269 -1.80 5.87 11.77
CA GLU A 269 -1.53 6.84 12.83
C GLU A 269 -2.68 6.99 13.83
N LYS A 270 -3.91 6.75 13.39
CA LYS A 270 -5.11 6.82 14.22
C LYS A 270 -5.23 5.57 15.08
N ASN A 271 -4.99 4.39 14.51
CA ASN A 271 -5.18 3.12 15.18
C ASN A 271 -4.05 2.84 16.17
N SER A 272 -2.78 2.98 15.74
CA SER A 272 -1.63 2.67 16.61
C SER A 272 -1.15 3.84 17.46
N GLY A 273 -1.54 5.08 17.12
CA GLY A 273 -0.96 6.28 17.71
C GLY A 273 0.48 6.55 17.25
N PHE A 274 1.07 5.67 16.42
CA PHE A 274 2.37 5.88 15.81
C PHE A 274 2.31 7.10 14.87
N LYS A 275 3.26 8.01 14.98
CA LYS A 275 3.34 9.18 14.10
C LYS A 275 4.51 9.01 13.15
N PHE A 276 4.22 8.92 11.85
CA PHE A 276 5.26 8.82 10.83
C PHE A 276 6.15 10.07 10.86
N PRO A 277 7.48 9.96 10.96
CA PRO A 277 8.33 11.14 10.94
C PRO A 277 8.10 11.98 9.67
N GLU A 278 8.10 13.31 9.76
CA GLU A 278 7.86 14.16 8.59
C GLU A 278 8.91 13.92 7.49
N SER A 279 10.15 13.59 7.86
CA SER A 279 11.20 13.19 6.91
C SER A 279 10.82 11.94 6.10
N MET A 280 10.11 10.98 6.72
CA MET A 280 9.64 9.76 6.08
C MET A 280 8.47 10.07 5.15
N LEU A 281 7.48 10.84 5.61
CA LEU A 281 6.38 11.30 4.75
C LEU A 281 6.92 12.07 3.53
N ASN A 282 7.85 13.00 3.73
CA ASN A 282 8.48 13.77 2.65
C ASN A 282 9.21 12.85 1.66
N SER A 283 9.89 11.81 2.12
CA SER A 283 10.57 10.85 1.24
C SER A 283 9.59 10.05 0.36
N TRP A 284 8.33 9.95 0.79
CA TRP A 284 7.23 9.32 0.04
C TRP A 284 6.39 10.34 -0.74
N ASN A 285 6.87 11.58 -0.87
CA ASN A 285 6.11 12.71 -1.41
C ASN A 285 4.74 12.88 -0.75
N MET A 286 4.68 12.68 0.56
CA MET A 286 3.48 12.90 1.37
C MET A 286 3.73 14.01 2.39
N ARG A 287 2.67 14.72 2.76
CA ARG A 287 2.72 15.71 3.84
C ARG A 287 1.45 15.68 4.67
N ARG A 288 1.56 16.06 5.94
CA ARG A 288 0.37 16.31 6.76
C ARG A 288 -0.26 17.63 6.39
N ILE A 289 -1.57 17.61 6.22
CA ILE A 289 -2.39 18.79 6.00
C ILE A 289 -3.33 18.94 7.18
N ASN A 290 -3.19 20.07 7.86
CA ASN A 290 -4.14 20.51 8.86
C ASN A 290 -5.20 21.32 8.12
N PHE A 291 -6.38 20.74 7.94
CA PHE A 291 -7.52 21.51 7.45
C PHE A 291 -8.15 22.25 8.63
N SER A 292 -8.32 23.57 8.49
CA SER A 292 -9.23 24.29 9.38
C SER A 292 -10.66 23.80 9.12
N GLN A 293 -11.56 23.93 10.11
CA GLN A 293 -12.98 23.59 9.95
C GLN A 293 -13.65 24.30 8.76
N GLU A 294 -13.13 25.45 8.34
CA GLU A 294 -13.64 26.21 7.20
C GLU A 294 -13.09 25.70 5.87
N ASP A 295 -11.82 25.27 5.82
CA ASP A 295 -11.20 24.68 4.62
C ASP A 295 -11.90 23.39 4.19
N TRP A 296 -12.42 22.62 5.16
CA TRP A 296 -13.22 21.41 4.89
C TRP A 296 -14.44 21.65 4.00
N LYS A 297 -15.01 22.86 4.02
CA LYS A 297 -16.19 23.21 3.21
C LYS A 297 -15.83 23.60 1.78
N LEU A 298 -14.56 23.91 1.52
CA LEU A 298 -14.06 24.44 0.24
C LEU A 298 -13.35 23.38 -0.61
N ILE A 299 -12.98 22.23 -0.02
CA ILE A 299 -12.41 21.12 -0.77
C ILE A 299 -13.52 20.49 -1.63
N PRO A 300 -13.33 20.38 -2.95
CA PRO A 300 -14.33 19.77 -3.83
C PRO A 300 -14.72 18.38 -3.29
N LYS A 301 -16.02 18.04 -3.34
CA LYS A 301 -16.53 16.70 -2.96
C LYS A 301 -15.83 15.53 -3.67
N ILE A 302 -15.10 15.83 -4.74
CA ILE A 302 -14.27 14.93 -5.55
C ILE A 302 -13.12 14.31 -4.73
N TRP A 303 -12.74 14.92 -3.61
CA TRP A 303 -11.67 14.42 -2.72
C TRP A 303 -12.16 13.46 -1.63
N TYR A 304 -13.47 13.16 -1.53
CA TYR A 304 -14.01 12.43 -0.38
C TYR A 304 -15.10 11.39 -0.69
N ASN A 305 -14.78 10.13 -0.37
CA ASN A 305 -15.68 9.20 0.30
C ASN A 305 -15.10 8.81 1.68
N VAL A 306 -14.67 9.81 2.46
CA VAL A 306 -14.20 9.61 3.84
C VAL A 306 -15.34 9.97 4.78
N HIS A 307 -15.65 9.08 5.72
CA HIS A 307 -16.58 9.35 6.81
C HIS A 307 -16.32 10.75 7.42
N PRO A 308 -17.35 11.57 7.68
CA PRO A 308 -17.14 12.82 8.39
C PRO A 308 -16.45 12.54 9.72
N CYS A 309 -15.44 13.35 10.08
CA CYS A 309 -14.95 13.45 11.46
C CYS A 309 -16.14 13.93 12.32
N VAL A 310 -16.91 13.00 12.92
CA VAL A 310 -18.15 13.32 13.66
C VAL A 310 -17.86 13.84 15.07
N THR A 311 -16.62 13.78 15.56
CA THR A 311 -16.31 14.16 16.93
C THR A 311 -15.56 15.49 17.00
N GLU A 312 -16.19 16.43 17.70
CA GLU A 312 -15.71 17.76 18.06
C GLU A 312 -14.32 17.69 18.72
N ASN A 313 -13.34 18.43 18.17
CA ASN A 313 -11.96 18.64 18.68
C ASN A 313 -11.12 17.36 18.94
N PRO A 314 -9.96 17.17 18.26
CA PRO A 314 -9.06 18.18 17.68
C PRO A 314 -9.20 18.34 16.15
N PRO A 315 -8.48 19.27 15.48
CA PRO A 315 -8.52 19.41 14.02
C PRO A 315 -8.18 18.10 13.32
N CYS A 316 -9.04 17.71 12.37
CA CYS A 316 -8.95 16.49 11.58
C CYS A 316 -7.68 16.60 10.69
N ARG A 317 -6.60 15.91 11.09
CA ARG A 317 -5.31 15.88 10.37
C ARG A 317 -5.40 14.85 9.25
N LYS A 318 -5.06 15.25 8.03
CA LYS A 318 -5.00 14.34 6.88
C LYS A 318 -3.59 14.24 6.35
N ILE A 319 -3.26 13.12 5.72
CA ILE A 319 -2.02 12.98 4.94
C ILE A 319 -2.42 13.07 3.47
N GLN A 320 -1.68 13.85 2.68
CA GLN A 320 -1.93 13.99 1.24
C GLN A 320 -0.65 13.68 0.47
N LEU A 321 -0.79 12.99 -0.67
CA LEU A 321 0.22 12.90 -1.70
C LEU A 321 0.48 14.27 -2.34
N VAL A 322 1.74 14.59 -2.57
CA VAL A 322 2.25 15.79 -3.23
C VAL A 322 2.73 15.34 -4.61
N HIS A 323 2.05 15.78 -5.66
CA HIS A 323 2.43 15.52 -7.05
C HIS A 323 3.39 16.57 -7.60
#